data_AF-A0A819NDH2-F1
#
_entry.id   AF-A0A819NDH2-F1
#
_cell.length_a   1.000
_cell.length_b   1.000
_cell.length_c   1.000
_cell.angle_alpha   90.00
_cell.angle_beta   90.00
_cell.angle_gamma   90.00
#
_symmetry.space_group_name_H-M   'P 1'
#
loop_
_entity.id
_entity.type
_entity.pdbx_description
1 polymer ?
#
loop_
_entity_poly.entity_id
_entity_poly.type
_entity_poly.pdbx_seq_one_letter_code
_entity_poly.pdbx_strand_id
1 'polypeptide(L)'
;MSRFDDIERAQIIMERERYGRKIAAIAARHHCSTGAVRKILSRYYNTGEVTGGKRSDRFRSFSNVEMQKLDKAIRRKPTATATTLANEVFKNTGKRVSPRTINRYRRELESTY
;
A
#
# COMPACT_ATOMS: atom_id res chain seq x y z
N MET A 1 -6.26 0.65 -12.07
CA MET A 1 -4.92 0.35 -12.61
C MET A 1 -4.39 1.63 -13.21
N SER A 2 -3.14 1.99 -12.92
CA SER A 2 -2.54 3.18 -13.54
C SER A 2 -2.27 2.85 -15.01
N ARG A 3 -2.74 3.69 -15.94
CA ARG A 3 -2.74 3.41 -17.39
C ARG A 3 -1.34 3.26 -18.00
N PHE A 4 -0.31 3.78 -17.33
CA PHE A 4 1.08 3.70 -17.77
C PHE A 4 1.85 2.67 -16.95
N ASP A 5 2.74 1.92 -17.58
CA ASP A 5 3.77 1.19 -16.84
C ASP A 5 4.88 2.14 -16.37
N ASP A 6 5.85 1.63 -15.63
CA ASP A 6 6.97 2.47 -15.14
C ASP A 6 7.97 2.83 -16.26
N ILE A 7 8.01 2.04 -17.34
CA ILE A 7 8.90 2.26 -18.49
C ILE A 7 8.40 3.46 -19.31
N GLU A 8 7.10 3.52 -19.61
CA GLU A 8 6.44 4.63 -20.30
C GLU A 8 6.58 5.93 -19.50
N ARG A 9 6.44 5.87 -18.16
CA ARG A 9 6.71 7.03 -17.30
C ARG A 9 8.14 7.52 -17.42
N ALA A 10 9.11 6.60 -17.40
CA ALA A 10 10.53 6.93 -17.56
C ALA A 10 10.79 7.59 -18.91
N GLN A 11 10.20 7.07 -19.98
CA GLN A 11 10.32 7.63 -21.33
C GLN A 11 9.72 9.04 -21.41
N ILE A 12 8.53 9.26 -20.83
CA ILE A 12 7.90 10.60 -20.75
C ILE A 12 8.80 11.61 -20.04
N ILE A 13 9.40 11.20 -18.91
CA ILE A 13 10.32 12.04 -18.15
C ILE A 13 11.59 12.33 -18.96
N MET A 14 12.18 11.31 -19.60
CA MET A 14 13.37 11.47 -20.43
C MET A 14 13.13 12.40 -21.63
N GLU A 15 11.97 12.28 -22.29
CA GLU A 15 11.54 13.18 -23.36
C GLU A 15 11.47 14.64 -22.93
N ARG A 16 11.10 14.88 -21.67
CA ARG A 16 11.06 16.23 -21.11
C ARG A 16 12.44 16.73 -20.69
N GLU A 17 13.16 15.96 -19.87
CA GLU A 17 14.41 16.39 -19.22
C GLU A 17 15.60 16.40 -20.18
N ARG A 18 15.74 15.35 -21.00
CA ARG A 18 16.90 15.20 -21.88
C ARG A 18 16.70 15.86 -23.24
N TYR A 19 15.49 15.78 -23.78
CA TYR A 19 15.17 16.22 -25.13
C TYR A 19 14.36 17.52 -25.19
N GLY A 20 13.99 18.09 -24.04
CA GLY A 20 13.30 19.39 -23.96
C GLY A 20 11.92 19.41 -24.64
N ARG A 21 11.29 18.26 -24.90
CA ARG A 21 10.05 18.20 -25.68
C ARG A 21 8.91 18.91 -24.97
N LYS A 22 8.03 19.53 -25.76
CA LYS A 22 6.80 20.17 -25.28
C LYS A 22 5.80 19.09 -24.86
N ILE A 23 5.05 19.35 -23.78
CA ILE A 23 4.06 18.43 -23.20
C ILE A 23 3.06 17.91 -24.24
N ALA A 24 2.59 18.77 -25.15
CA ALA A 24 1.66 18.38 -26.21
C ALA A 24 2.26 17.34 -27.19
N ALA A 25 3.55 17.48 -27.52
CA ALA A 25 4.24 16.54 -28.40
C ALA A 25 4.46 15.18 -27.71
N ILE A 26 4.82 15.19 -26.42
CA ILE A 26 4.96 13.98 -25.61
C ILE A 26 3.59 13.27 -25.51
N ALA A 27 2.53 14.03 -25.23
CA ALA A 27 1.17 13.50 -25.13
C ALA A 27 0.71 12.83 -26.43
N ALA A 28 0.97 13.44 -27.58
CA ALA A 28 0.65 12.87 -28.89
C ALA A 28 1.42 11.56 -29.17
N ARG A 29 2.72 11.53 -28.85
CA ARG A 29 3.59 10.36 -29.07
C ARG A 29 3.24 9.17 -28.17
N HIS A 30 2.84 9.45 -26.92
CA HIS A 30 2.45 8.44 -25.93
C HIS A 30 0.93 8.18 -25.93
N HIS A 31 0.20 8.65 -26.95
CA HIS A 31 -1.25 8.48 -27.11
C HIS A 31 -2.06 8.76 -25.82
N CYS A 32 -1.72 9.87 -25.14
CA CYS A 32 -2.32 10.21 -23.86
C CYS A 32 -2.72 11.68 -23.74
N SER A 33 -3.46 12.02 -22.69
CA SER A 33 -3.83 13.41 -22.42
C SER A 33 -2.65 14.21 -21.89
N THR A 34 -2.60 15.50 -22.23
CA THR A 34 -1.61 16.44 -21.67
C THR A 34 -1.67 16.49 -20.14
N GLY A 35 -2.85 16.29 -19.55
CA GLY A 35 -3.03 16.18 -18.10
C GLY A 35 -2.32 14.96 -17.48
N ALA A 36 -2.28 13.83 -18.18
CA ALA A 36 -1.55 12.65 -17.72
C ALA A 36 -0.03 12.91 -17.68
N VAL A 37 0.51 13.48 -18.75
CA VAL A 37 1.92 13.89 -18.83
C VAL A 37 2.26 14.88 -17.71
N ARG A 38 1.43 15.90 -17.49
CA ARG A 38 1.61 16.85 -16.37
C ARG A 38 1.63 16.18 -15.01
N LYS A 39 0.75 15.21 -14.76
CA LYS A 39 0.73 14.46 -13.49
C LYS A 39 2.01 13.64 -13.28
N ILE A 40 2.50 12.99 -14.32
CA ILE A 40 3.75 12.21 -14.27
C ILE A 40 4.93 13.13 -13.96
N LEU A 41 5.07 14.21 -14.73
CA LEU A 41 6.16 15.18 -14.55
C LEU A 41 6.09 15.88 -13.18
N SER A 42 4.91 16.32 -12.76
CA SER A 42 4.72 16.94 -11.45
C SER A 42 5.09 16.01 -10.30
N ARG A 43 4.74 14.72 -10.40
CA ARG A 43 5.17 13.72 -9.43
C ARG A 43 6.69 13.59 -9.40
N TYR A 44 7.31 13.43 -10.57
CA TYR A 44 8.76 13.31 -10.70
C TYR A 44 9.49 14.53 -10.11
N TYR A 45 9.03 15.75 -10.39
CA TYR A 45 9.64 16.95 -9.82
C TYR A 45 9.43 17.10 -8.31
N ASN A 46 8.33 16.58 -7.77
CA ASN A 46 8.04 16.67 -6.33
C ASN A 46 8.72 15.57 -5.51
N THR A 47 8.87 14.35 -6.05
CA THR A 47 9.35 13.18 -5.27
C THR A 47 10.62 12.55 -5.82
N GLY A 48 11.04 12.87 -7.05
CA GLY A 48 12.10 12.17 -7.77
C GLY A 48 11.73 10.76 -8.25
N GLU A 49 10.52 10.30 -7.97
CA GLU A 49 10.10 8.94 -8.30
C GLU A 49 9.45 8.85 -9.68
N VAL A 50 9.88 7.86 -10.45
CA VAL A 50 9.27 7.48 -11.74
C VAL A 50 8.06 6.56 -11.53
N THR A 51 8.04 5.80 -10.43
CA THR A 51 7.06 4.74 -10.22
C THR A 51 5.68 5.29 -9.89
N GLY A 52 4.65 4.59 -10.38
CA GLY A 52 3.27 4.84 -9.94
C GLY A 52 3.15 4.59 -8.45
N GLY A 53 2.59 5.55 -7.71
CA GLY A 53 2.44 5.41 -6.26
C GLY A 53 1.60 4.19 -5.95
N LYS A 54 2.11 3.31 -5.10
CA LYS A 54 1.29 2.28 -4.48
C LYS A 54 0.11 2.99 -3.85
N ARG A 55 -1.12 2.53 -4.14
CA ARG A 55 -2.28 2.96 -3.36
C ARG A 55 -1.90 2.70 -1.91
N SER A 56 -1.87 3.75 -1.10
CA SER A 56 -1.61 3.61 0.32
C SER A 56 -2.60 2.58 0.84
N ASP A 57 -2.11 1.45 1.29
CA ASP A 57 -2.95 0.51 2.00
C ASP A 57 -3.55 1.27 3.18
N ARG A 58 -4.87 1.14 3.35
CA ARG A 58 -5.56 1.78 4.47
C ARG A 58 -4.80 1.38 5.74
N PHE A 59 -4.29 2.36 6.49
CA PHE A 59 -3.56 2.12 7.74
C PHE A 59 -4.26 1.02 8.51
N ARG A 60 -3.58 -0.12 8.68
CA ARG A 60 -4.11 -1.21 9.49
C ARG A 60 -4.37 -0.60 10.88
N SER A 61 -5.55 -0.84 11.44
CA SER A 61 -5.92 -0.34 12.78
C SER A 61 -4.97 -0.82 13.89
N PHE A 62 -3.99 -1.66 13.56
CA PHE A 62 -3.00 -2.25 14.45
C PHE A 62 -1.61 -1.92 13.95
N SER A 63 -0.76 -1.47 14.88
CA SER A 63 0.68 -1.39 14.68
C SER A 63 1.29 -2.79 14.54
N ASN A 64 2.46 -2.89 13.91
CA ASN A 64 3.19 -4.14 13.77
C ASN A 64 3.48 -4.81 15.13
N VAL A 65 3.71 -4.01 16.17
CA VAL A 65 3.96 -4.49 17.54
C VAL A 65 2.72 -5.17 18.13
N GLU A 66 1.54 -4.60 17.90
CA GLU A 66 0.27 -5.19 18.36
C GLU A 66 -0.04 -6.49 17.61
N MET A 67 0.25 -6.54 16.31
CA MET A 67 0.14 -7.76 15.51
C MET A 67 1.06 -8.89 16.00
N GLN A 68 2.31 -8.58 16.36
CA GLN A 68 3.22 -9.56 16.95
C GLN A 68 2.73 -10.10 18.30
N LYS A 69 2.15 -9.23 19.14
CA LYS A 69 1.54 -9.66 20.41
C LYS A 69 0.32 -10.55 20.20
N LEU A 70 -0.53 -10.21 19.22
CA LEU A 70 -1.68 -11.03 18.83
C LEU A 70 -1.24 -12.40 18.28
N ASP A 71 -0.22 -12.44 17.42
CA ASP A 71 0.36 -13.68 16.90
C ASP A 71 0.88 -14.57 18.04
N LYS A 72 1.64 -14.01 19.00
CA LYS A 72 2.09 -14.74 20.20
C LYS A 72 0.92 -15.28 21.03
N ALA A 73 -0.18 -14.52 21.17
CA ALA A 73 -1.35 -14.96 21.91
C ALA A 73 -2.08 -16.12 21.22
N ILE A 74 -2.24 -16.03 19.88
CA ILE A 74 -2.85 -17.09 19.07
C ILE A 74 -2.01 -18.37 19.12
N ARG A 75 -0.68 -18.26 18.97
CA ARG A 75 0.24 -19.43 19.02
C ARG A 75 0.26 -20.12 20.38
N ARG A 76 0.15 -19.36 21.48
CA ARG A 76 0.09 -19.92 22.84
C ARG A 76 -1.22 -20.65 23.13
N LYS A 77 -2.32 -20.24 22.51
CA LYS A 77 -3.65 -20.80 22.74
C LYS A 77 -4.41 -20.96 21.42
N PRO A 78 -4.06 -21.96 20.59
CA PRO A 78 -4.64 -22.13 19.27
C PRO A 78 -6.15 -22.45 19.31
N THR A 79 -6.62 -23.04 20.41
CA THR A 79 -8.04 -23.40 20.63
C THR A 79 -8.86 -22.29 21.28
N ALA A 80 -8.24 -21.15 21.66
CA ALA A 80 -8.96 -20.06 22.29
C ALA A 80 -9.95 -19.39 21.32
N THR A 81 -11.12 -19.04 21.84
CA THR A 81 -12.12 -18.32 21.04
C THR A 81 -11.62 -16.89 20.72
N ALA A 82 -12.13 -16.32 19.63
CA ALA A 82 -11.81 -14.95 19.24
C ALA A 82 -12.13 -13.92 20.34
N THR A 83 -13.18 -14.16 21.14
CA THR A 83 -13.53 -13.31 22.29
C THR A 83 -12.49 -13.39 23.40
N THR A 84 -12.00 -14.59 23.70
CA THR A 84 -10.94 -14.80 24.69
C THR A 84 -9.65 -14.11 24.27
N LEU A 85 -9.27 -14.25 22.99
CA LEU A 85 -8.11 -13.59 22.42
C LEU A 85 -8.26 -12.06 22.42
N ALA A 86 -9.45 -11.53 22.14
CA ALA A 86 -9.72 -10.08 22.20
C ALA A 86 -9.49 -9.51 23.60
N ASN A 87 -9.98 -10.22 24.63
CA ASN A 87 -9.81 -9.83 26.01
C ASN A 87 -8.33 -9.91 26.43
N GLU A 88 -7.59 -10.92 25.97
CA GLU A 88 -6.17 -11.07 26.27
C GLU A 88 -5.32 -10.01 25.58
N VAL A 89 -5.63 -9.66 24.33
CA VAL A 89 -4.97 -8.55 23.63
C VAL A 89 -5.27 -7.23 24.32
N PHE A 90 -6.53 -6.99 24.71
CA PHE A 90 -6.91 -5.78 25.46
C PHE A 90 -6.13 -5.66 26.78
N LYS A 91 -5.99 -6.76 27.54
CA LYS A 91 -5.19 -6.76 28.77
C LYS A 91 -3.71 -6.42 28.53
N ASN A 92 -3.15 -6.82 27.39
CA ASN A 92 -1.73 -6.63 27.08
C ASN A 92 -1.37 -5.32 26.35
N THR A 93 -2.34 -4.68 25.69
CA THR A 93 -2.12 -3.49 24.84
C THR A 93 -2.99 -2.29 25.23
N GLY A 94 -4.01 -2.49 26.05
CA GLY A 94 -5.03 -1.47 26.34
C GLY A 94 -5.99 -1.19 25.17
N LYS A 95 -5.83 -1.85 24.01
CA LYS A 95 -6.69 -1.64 22.84
C LYS A 95 -7.66 -2.79 22.62
N ARG A 96 -8.93 -2.45 22.44
CA ARG A 96 -10.01 -3.43 22.23
C ARG A 96 -10.04 -3.84 20.76
N VAL A 97 -9.92 -5.14 20.52
CA VAL A 97 -9.99 -5.73 19.18
C VAL A 97 -11.34 -6.41 19.02
N SER A 98 -12.01 -6.19 17.89
CA SER A 98 -13.23 -6.93 17.62
C SER A 98 -12.91 -8.41 17.35
N PRO A 99 -13.75 -9.35 17.81
CA PRO A 99 -13.58 -10.77 17.49
C PRO A 99 -13.50 -11.03 15.97
N ARG A 100 -14.21 -10.22 15.16
CA ARG A 100 -14.15 -10.28 13.69
C ARG A 100 -12.74 -9.99 13.15
N THR A 101 -12.04 -9.02 13.71
CA THR A 101 -10.66 -8.70 13.29
C THR A 101 -9.69 -9.82 13.66
N ILE A 102 -9.88 -10.46 14.82
CA ILE A 102 -9.07 -11.62 15.23
C ILE A 102 -9.29 -12.81 14.30
N ASN A 103 -10.54 -13.11 13.95
CA ASN A 103 -10.85 -14.18 12.99
C ASN A 103 -10.26 -13.90 11.61
N ARG A 104 -10.31 -12.63 11.14
CA ARG A 104 -9.64 -12.24 9.89
C ARG A 104 -8.14 -12.49 9.98
N TYR A 105 -7.50 -12.05 11.06
CA TYR A 105 -6.07 -12.23 11.27
C TYR A 105 -5.67 -13.70 11.36
N ARG A 106 -6.47 -14.54 12.03
CA ARG A 106 -6.23 -15.98 12.13
C ARG A 106 -6.22 -16.65 10.74
N ARG A 107 -7.17 -16.29 9.87
CA ARG A 107 -7.21 -16.76 8.48
C ARG A 107 -6.01 -16.29 7.66
N GLU A 108 -5.55 -15.05 7.86
CA GLU A 108 -4.34 -14.53 7.20
C GLU A 108 -3.09 -15.34 7.62
N LEU A 109 -2.98 -15.71 8.90
CA LEU A 109 -1.88 -16.56 9.41
C LEU A 109 -1.95 -17.98 8.82
N GLU A 110 -3.13 -18.59 8.80
CA GLU A 110 -3.34 -19.94 8.23
C GLU A 110 -3.06 -19.99 6.72
N SER A 111 -3.21 -18.88 5.99
CA SER A 111 -2.91 -18.79 4.55
C SER A 111 -1.43 -18.59 4.22
N THR A 112 -0.60 -18.29 5.23
CA THR A 112 0.85 -18.03 5.05
C THR A 112 1.70 -19.29 5.30
N TYR A 113 1.07 -20.39 5.73
CA TYR A 113 1.66 -21.71 5.92
C TYR A 113 0.95 -22.73 5.03
#